data_AF-A0A1V5N737-F1
#
_entry.id   AF-A0A1V5N737-F1
#
_cell.length_a   1.000
_cell.length_b   1.000
_cell.length_c   1.000
_cell.angle_alpha   90.00
_cell.angle_beta   90.00
_cell.angle_gamma   90.00
#
_symmetry.space_group_name_H-M   'P 1'
#
loop_
_entity.id
_entity.type
_entity.pdbx_description
1 polymer ?
#
loop_
_entity_poly.entity_id
_entity_poly.type
_entity_poly.pdbx_seq_one_letter_code
_entity_poly.pdbx_strand_id
1 'polypeptide(L)'
;MSQIDTEINGSEEQEQRNEKLVDVSEAIRYRKRAQLAEQKKTILEQELADRNSEIEKLNKNLAQMNVERQLIEKLVWAGVSDLEGALIIGKNRIEQNSKATASEVVEQLKKEKSYLFNDARTVTASGKTSGVKDKLSGTKGVLERAAKKAAQSGSRTDLQEYLRARRTLI
;
A
#
# COMPACT_ATOMS: atom_id res chain seq x y z
N MET A 1 -10.48 -33.43 96.11
CA MET A 1 -11.00 -32.10 95.76
C MET A 1 -10.28 -31.62 94.49
N SER A 2 -10.58 -32.23 93.33
CA SER A 2 -10.10 -31.76 92.01
C SER A 2 -11.33 -31.79 91.11
N GLN A 3 -11.89 -30.61 90.84
CA GLN A 3 -13.18 -30.46 90.16
C GLN A 3 -13.30 -29.07 89.51
N ILE A 4 -12.21 -28.53 88.96
CA ILE A 4 -12.21 -27.21 88.29
C ILE A 4 -11.58 -27.26 86.88
N ASP A 5 -10.87 -28.32 86.48
CA ASP A 5 -10.11 -28.32 85.21
C ASP A 5 -10.89 -28.77 83.95
N THR A 6 -12.20 -29.02 84.04
CA THR A 6 -12.97 -29.59 82.90
C THR A 6 -13.78 -28.58 82.09
N GLU A 7 -13.89 -27.31 82.52
CA GLU A 7 -14.80 -26.34 81.86
C GLU A 7 -14.10 -25.35 80.92
N ILE A 8 -12.76 -25.23 80.96
CA ILE A 8 -12.02 -24.25 80.15
C ILE A 8 -11.72 -24.78 78.72
N ASN A 9 -11.67 -26.09 78.52
CA ASN A 9 -11.41 -26.69 77.20
C ASN A 9 -12.62 -26.73 76.25
N GLY A 10 -13.85 -26.47 76.74
CA GLY A 10 -15.06 -26.50 75.92
C GLY A 10 -15.29 -25.22 75.11
N SER A 11 -14.79 -24.08 75.58
CA SER A 11 -14.99 -22.76 74.98
C SER A 11 -14.09 -22.49 73.77
N GLU A 12 -12.82 -22.89 73.82
CA GLU A 12 -11.87 -22.66 72.72
C GLU A 12 -12.16 -23.56 71.49
N GLU A 13 -12.63 -24.80 71.71
CA GLU A 13 -13.04 -25.69 70.60
C GLU A 13 -14.38 -25.27 69.96
N GLN A 14 -15.27 -24.60 70.70
CA GLN A 14 -16.52 -24.06 70.17
C GLN A 14 -16.28 -22.76 69.37
N GLU A 15 -15.37 -21.89 69.80
CA GLU A 15 -14.97 -20.70 69.02
C GLU A 15 -14.28 -21.11 67.70
N GLN A 16 -13.37 -22.09 67.72
CA GLN A 16 -12.75 -22.61 66.48
C GLN A 16 -13.72 -23.32 65.52
N ARG A 17 -14.81 -23.90 66.04
CA ARG A 17 -15.89 -24.47 65.22
C ARG A 17 -16.82 -23.39 64.66
N ASN A 18 -17.06 -22.32 65.42
CA ASN A 18 -17.85 -21.18 64.98
C ASN A 18 -17.11 -20.30 63.96
N GLU A 19 -15.77 -20.22 64.02
CA GLU A 19 -14.96 -19.58 62.97
C GLU A 19 -15.02 -20.34 61.61
N LYS A 20 -15.34 -21.64 61.64
CA LYS A 20 -15.51 -22.47 60.44
C LYS A 20 -16.95 -22.54 59.93
N LEU A 21 -17.95 -22.33 60.79
CA LEU A 21 -19.36 -22.28 60.40
C LEU A 21 -19.74 -20.85 60.03
N VAL A 22 -19.37 -20.45 58.81
CA VAL A 22 -19.98 -19.30 58.16
C VAL A 22 -21.50 -19.54 58.09
N ASP A 23 -22.29 -18.61 58.64
CA ASP A 23 -23.74 -18.69 58.55
C ASP A 23 -24.16 -18.88 57.08
N VAL A 24 -25.14 -19.74 56.82
CA VAL A 24 -25.53 -20.14 55.45
C VAL A 24 -25.85 -18.89 54.60
N SER A 25 -26.37 -17.83 55.23
CA SER A 25 -26.63 -16.54 54.61
C SER A 25 -25.36 -15.82 54.11
N GLU A 26 -24.24 -15.94 54.83
CA GLU A 26 -22.94 -15.39 54.46
C GLU A 26 -22.28 -16.23 53.37
N ALA A 27 -22.34 -17.56 53.48
CA ALA A 27 -21.82 -18.47 52.46
C ALA A 27 -22.49 -18.22 51.08
N ILE A 28 -23.81 -17.98 51.06
CA ILE A 28 -24.54 -17.60 49.84
C ILE A 28 -24.06 -16.26 49.29
N ARG A 29 -23.85 -15.25 50.15
CA ARG A 29 -23.37 -13.92 49.74
C ARG A 29 -21.97 -14.00 49.12
N TYR A 30 -21.05 -14.74 49.74
CA TYR A 30 -19.70 -14.95 49.21
C TYR A 30 -19.72 -15.71 47.89
N ARG A 31 -20.52 -16.77 47.78
CA ARG A 31 -20.69 -17.51 46.52
C ARG A 31 -21.20 -16.62 45.39
N LYS A 32 -22.24 -15.81 45.65
CA LYS A 32 -22.79 -14.88 44.65
C LYS A 32 -21.76 -13.83 44.23
N ARG A 33 -20.97 -13.31 45.18
CA ARG A 33 -19.89 -12.36 44.88
C ARG A 33 -18.79 -13.00 44.04
N ALA A 34 -18.38 -14.23 44.37
CA ALA A 34 -17.38 -14.98 43.61
C ALA A 34 -17.86 -15.24 42.17
N GLN A 35 -19.10 -15.70 42.00
CA GLN A 35 -19.70 -15.91 40.67
C GLN A 35 -19.77 -14.61 39.85
N LEU A 36 -20.15 -13.50 40.47
CA LEU A 36 -20.14 -12.20 39.78
C LEU A 36 -18.73 -11.75 39.41
N ALA A 37 -17.73 -12.02 40.25
CA ALA A 37 -16.34 -11.72 39.96
C ALA A 37 -15.80 -12.58 38.82
N GLU A 38 -16.14 -13.87 38.79
CA GLU A 38 -15.81 -14.79 37.69
C GLU A 38 -16.46 -14.35 36.38
N GLN A 39 -17.74 -13.98 36.39
CA GLN A 39 -18.43 -13.45 35.21
C GLN A 39 -17.79 -12.15 34.70
N LYS A 40 -17.46 -11.23 35.60
CA LYS A 40 -16.75 -10.00 35.23
C LYS A 40 -15.37 -10.30 34.65
N LYS A 41 -14.65 -11.24 35.24
CA LYS A 41 -13.35 -11.70 34.72
C LYS A 41 -13.50 -12.25 33.31
N THR A 42 -14.47 -13.12 33.05
CA THR A 42 -14.68 -13.67 31.70
C THR A 42 -15.05 -12.60 30.68
N ILE A 43 -15.87 -11.61 31.08
CA ILE A 43 -16.22 -10.48 30.20
C ILE A 43 -14.98 -9.65 29.87
N LEU A 44 -14.18 -9.30 30.89
CA LEU A 44 -12.95 -8.53 30.69
C LEU A 44 -11.92 -9.29 29.85
N GLU A 45 -11.78 -10.60 30.05
CA GLU A 45 -10.91 -11.45 29.22
C GLU A 45 -11.37 -11.46 27.76
N GLN A 46 -12.68 -11.53 27.51
CA GLN A 46 -13.25 -11.45 26.18
C GLN A 46 -13.00 -10.08 25.54
N GLU A 47 -13.26 -8.98 26.27
CA GLU A 47 -12.99 -7.62 25.78
C GLU A 47 -11.50 -7.40 25.46
N LEU A 48 -10.59 -7.92 26.29
CA LEU A 48 -9.16 -7.86 26.02
C LEU A 48 -8.78 -8.65 24.78
N ALA A 49 -9.33 -9.86 24.59
CA ALA A 49 -9.08 -10.66 23.41
C ALA A 49 -9.58 -9.94 22.14
N ASP A 50 -10.78 -9.37 22.19
CA ASP A 50 -11.37 -8.62 21.08
C ASP A 50 -10.51 -7.41 20.72
N ARG A 51 -10.11 -6.60 21.70
CA ARG A 51 -9.27 -5.42 21.49
C ARG A 51 -7.88 -5.77 20.99
N ASN A 52 -7.26 -6.85 21.50
CA ASN A 52 -5.98 -7.33 20.99
C ASN A 52 -6.11 -7.75 19.51
N SER A 53 -7.19 -8.44 19.15
CA SER A 53 -7.45 -8.81 17.76
C SER A 53 -7.63 -7.59 16.84
N GLU A 54 -8.26 -6.52 17.36
CA GLU A 54 -8.44 -5.25 16.65
C GLU A 54 -7.10 -4.53 16.46
N ILE A 55 -6.28 -4.46 17.51
CA ILE A 55 -4.92 -3.90 17.46
C ILE A 55 -4.07 -4.65 16.42
N GLU A 56 -4.12 -5.98 16.40
CA GLU A 56 -3.38 -6.77 15.41
C GLU A 56 -3.84 -6.47 13.97
N LYS A 57 -5.14 -6.35 13.73
CA LYS A 57 -5.69 -5.99 12.41
C LYS A 57 -5.23 -4.60 11.99
N LEU A 58 -5.32 -3.61 12.89
CA LEU A 58 -4.89 -2.25 12.62
C LEU A 58 -3.37 -2.18 12.37
N ASN A 59 -2.56 -2.90 13.14
CA ASN A 59 -1.12 -2.97 12.94
C ASN A 59 -0.75 -3.59 11.59
N LYS A 60 -1.46 -4.65 11.17
CA LYS A 60 -1.29 -5.24 9.83
C LYS A 60 -1.62 -4.24 8.72
N ASN A 61 -2.74 -3.53 8.85
CA ASN A 61 -3.14 -2.50 7.88
C ASN A 61 -2.13 -1.34 7.80
N LEU A 62 -1.63 -0.88 8.95
CA LEU A 62 -0.59 0.16 9.00
C LEU A 62 0.72 -0.30 8.36
N ALA A 63 1.16 -1.53 8.65
CA ALA A 63 2.34 -2.11 8.03
C ALA A 63 2.19 -2.18 6.50
N GLN A 64 1.03 -2.65 6.02
CA GLN A 64 0.72 -2.68 4.60
C GLN A 64 0.75 -1.27 4.00
N MET A 65 0.00 -0.31 4.55
CA MET A 65 -0.03 1.08 4.06
C MET A 65 1.37 1.72 3.99
N ASN A 66 2.24 1.44 4.97
CA ASN A 66 3.60 1.95 4.98
C ASN A 66 4.44 1.37 3.82
N VAL A 67 4.32 0.07 3.55
CA VAL A 67 4.98 -0.57 2.41
C VAL A 67 4.48 0.02 1.09
N GLU A 68 3.16 0.19 0.96
CA GLU A 68 2.55 0.76 -0.24
C GLU A 68 3.02 2.18 -0.49
N ARG A 69 3.04 3.02 0.56
CA ARG A 69 3.52 4.39 0.48
C ARG A 69 4.99 4.45 0.03
N GLN A 70 5.85 3.64 0.63
CA GLN A 70 7.27 3.60 0.24
C GLN A 70 7.43 3.17 -1.22
N LEU A 71 6.67 2.18 -1.66
CA LEU A 71 6.69 1.72 -3.04
C LEU A 71 6.24 2.82 -4.01
N ILE A 72 5.13 3.50 -3.70
CA ILE A 72 4.62 4.64 -4.50
C ILE A 72 5.69 5.72 -4.62
N GLU A 73 6.27 6.15 -3.49
CA GLU A 73 7.31 7.18 -3.49
C GLU A 73 8.45 6.75 -4.44
N LYS A 74 8.98 5.53 -4.31
CA LYS A 74 10.07 5.05 -5.17
C LYS A 74 9.68 4.92 -6.65
N LEU A 75 8.47 4.48 -6.96
CA LEU A 75 7.96 4.37 -8.33
C LEU A 75 7.82 5.76 -8.98
N VAL A 76 7.30 6.74 -8.23
CA VAL A 76 7.19 8.13 -8.69
C VAL A 76 8.57 8.73 -8.94
N TRP A 77 9.51 8.56 -8.01
CA TRP A 77 10.90 8.99 -8.18
C TRP A 77 11.59 8.34 -9.39
N ALA A 78 11.21 7.11 -9.74
CA ALA A 78 11.74 6.39 -10.90
C ALA A 78 11.10 6.79 -12.24
N GLY A 79 10.07 7.64 -12.25
CA GLY A 79 9.42 8.13 -13.47
C GLY A 79 8.54 7.07 -14.16
N VAL A 80 7.74 6.34 -13.37
CA VAL A 80 6.78 5.36 -13.88
C VAL A 80 5.70 6.03 -14.74
N SER A 81 5.38 5.43 -15.89
CA SER A 81 4.33 5.87 -16.81
C SER A 81 2.94 5.36 -16.38
N ASP A 82 2.86 4.13 -15.87
CA ASP A 82 1.66 3.50 -15.31
C ASP A 82 1.88 3.12 -13.84
N LEU A 83 1.47 4.02 -12.94
CA LEU A 83 1.66 3.87 -11.50
C LEU A 83 0.85 2.71 -10.95
N GLU A 84 -0.39 2.53 -11.40
CA GLU A 84 -1.29 1.51 -10.86
C GLU A 84 -0.80 0.11 -11.25
N GLY A 85 -0.44 -0.09 -12.51
CA GLY A 85 0.14 -1.34 -12.99
C GLY A 85 1.44 -1.67 -12.26
N ALA A 86 2.34 -0.70 -12.11
CA ALA A 86 3.60 -0.92 -11.40
C ALA A 86 3.39 -1.18 -9.90
N LEU A 87 2.40 -0.56 -9.27
CA LEU A 87 2.04 -0.78 -7.88
C LEU A 87 1.57 -2.22 -7.66
N ILE A 88 0.67 -2.74 -8.49
CA ILE A 88 0.14 -4.11 -8.35
C ILE A 88 1.28 -5.13 -8.49
N ILE A 89 2.14 -4.97 -9.49
CA ILE A 89 3.27 -5.89 -9.70
C ILE A 89 4.28 -5.77 -8.55
N GLY A 90 4.54 -4.55 -8.08
CA GLY A 90 5.45 -4.30 -6.97
C GLY A 90 4.96 -4.89 -5.65
N LYS A 91 3.66 -4.75 -5.34
CA LYS A 91 3.01 -5.38 -4.17
C LYS A 91 3.17 -6.90 -4.20
N ASN A 92 2.79 -7.52 -5.33
CA ASN A 92 2.92 -8.97 -5.49
C ASN A 92 4.36 -9.46 -5.29
N ARG A 93 5.36 -8.67 -5.67
CA ARG A 93 6.78 -9.02 -5.45
C ARG A 93 7.22 -8.91 -4.01
N ILE A 94 6.77 -7.88 -3.28
CA ILE A 94 7.09 -7.74 -1.85
C ILE A 94 6.40 -8.85 -1.03
N GLU A 95 5.17 -9.23 -1.42
CA GLU A 95 4.47 -10.36 -0.81
C GLU A 95 5.16 -11.70 -1.07
N GLN A 96 5.68 -11.92 -2.29
CA GLN A 96 6.43 -13.13 -2.65
C GLN A 96 7.84 -13.17 -2.05
N ASN A 97 8.48 -12.01 -1.89
CA ASN A 97 9.82 -11.85 -1.32
C ASN A 97 9.78 -10.87 -0.14
N SER A 98 9.47 -11.39 1.05
CA SER A 98 9.34 -10.59 2.29
C SER A 98 10.61 -9.86 2.73
N LYS A 99 11.77 -10.17 2.13
CA LYS A 99 13.05 -9.48 2.37
C LYS A 99 13.37 -8.38 1.35
N ALA A 100 12.63 -8.30 0.24
CA ALA A 100 12.94 -7.35 -0.81
C ALA A 100 12.55 -5.93 -0.40
N THR A 101 13.48 -4.99 -0.56
CA THR A 101 13.23 -3.57 -0.28
C THR A 101 12.47 -2.94 -1.44
N ALA A 102 11.63 -1.93 -1.18
CA ALA A 102 10.89 -1.22 -2.23
C ALA A 102 11.80 -0.70 -3.37
N SER A 103 13.04 -0.29 -3.06
CA SER A 103 14.03 0.12 -4.07
C SER A 103 14.47 -1.02 -4.97
N GLU A 104 14.75 -2.20 -4.41
CA GLU A 104 15.20 -3.38 -5.16
C GLU A 104 14.11 -3.86 -6.13
N VAL A 105 12.85 -3.83 -5.66
CA VAL A 105 11.68 -4.15 -6.49
C VAL A 105 11.57 -3.19 -7.67
N VAL A 106 11.74 -1.88 -7.44
CA VAL A 106 11.71 -0.88 -8.52
C VAL A 106 12.86 -1.07 -9.51
N GLU A 107 14.08 -1.36 -9.04
CA GLU A 107 15.22 -1.64 -9.92
C GLU A 107 15.00 -2.89 -10.76
N GLN A 108 14.44 -3.94 -10.17
CA GLN A 108 14.12 -5.16 -10.89
C GLN A 108 13.00 -4.92 -11.91
N LEU A 109 11.96 -4.16 -11.53
CA LEU A 109 10.90 -3.75 -12.45
C LEU A 109 11.45 -2.93 -13.62
N LYS A 110 12.40 -2.03 -13.37
CA LYS A 110 13.03 -1.24 -14.43
C LYS A 110 13.81 -2.11 -15.43
N LYS A 111 14.46 -3.18 -14.96
CA LYS A 111 15.20 -4.14 -15.80
C LYS A 111 14.28 -5.03 -16.63
N GLU A 112 13.22 -5.56 -16.01
CA GLU A 112 12.36 -6.57 -16.64
C GLU A 112 11.18 -5.96 -17.41
N LYS A 113 10.67 -4.83 -16.92
CA LYS A 113 9.44 -4.16 -17.37
C LYS A 113 9.72 -2.70 -17.68
N SER A 114 10.76 -2.43 -18.46
CA SER A 114 11.19 -1.08 -18.83
C SER A 114 10.09 -0.22 -19.45
N TYR A 115 9.10 -0.83 -20.13
CA TYR A 115 7.94 -0.15 -20.71
C TYR A 115 7.02 0.53 -19.67
N LEU A 116 7.06 0.11 -18.41
CA LEU A 116 6.33 0.77 -17.31
C LEU A 116 7.00 2.07 -16.85
N PHE A 117 8.21 2.35 -17.33
CA PHE A 117 8.96 3.54 -16.99
C PHE A 117 9.05 4.41 -18.24
N ASN A 118 8.81 5.72 -18.06
CA ASN A 118 9.02 6.68 -19.13
C ASN A 118 10.53 6.86 -19.33
N ASP A 119 11.13 5.96 -20.13
CA ASP A 119 12.41 6.27 -20.73
C ASP A 119 12.12 7.33 -21.80
N ALA A 120 12.34 8.60 -21.46
CA ALA A 120 12.19 9.75 -22.36
C ALA A 120 13.05 9.66 -23.64
N ARG A 121 13.72 8.54 -23.87
CA ARG A 121 14.55 8.21 -25.03
C ARG A 121 13.81 7.48 -26.15
N THR A 122 12.55 7.07 -25.96
CA THR A 122 11.79 6.32 -26.98
C THR A 122 10.49 7.00 -27.42
N VAL A 123 10.42 8.34 -27.32
CA VAL A 123 9.52 9.13 -28.19
C VAL A 123 10.22 9.41 -29.54
N THR A 124 11.07 8.50 -30.01
CA THR A 124 11.20 8.28 -31.45
C THR A 124 9.96 7.50 -31.85
N ALA A 125 8.94 8.25 -32.27
CA ALA A 125 7.70 7.80 -32.87
C ALA A 125 7.70 6.32 -33.27
N SER A 126 6.84 5.54 -32.61
CA SER A 126 6.34 4.27 -33.14
C SER A 126 6.20 4.40 -34.65
N GLY A 127 6.96 3.59 -35.39
CA GLY A 127 7.05 3.66 -36.84
C GLY A 127 5.64 3.70 -37.41
N LYS A 128 5.31 4.82 -38.07
CA LYS A 128 4.02 5.01 -38.73
C LYS A 128 3.73 3.74 -39.53
N THR A 129 2.67 3.03 -39.19
CA THR A 129 2.19 1.92 -39.98
C THR A 129 1.94 2.45 -41.40
N SER A 130 2.38 1.69 -42.41
CA SER A 130 2.54 2.11 -43.82
C SER A 130 1.27 2.59 -44.55
N GLY A 131 0.18 2.91 -43.85
CA GLY A 131 -1.12 3.25 -44.43
C GLY A 131 -1.46 4.74 -44.53
N VAL A 132 -0.78 5.64 -43.82
CA VAL A 132 -1.16 7.08 -43.82
C VAL A 132 -0.13 7.91 -44.57
N LYS A 133 -0.34 8.08 -45.88
CA LYS A 133 0.31 9.15 -46.65
C LYS A 133 -0.18 10.49 -46.11
N ASP A 134 0.64 11.13 -45.27
CA ASP A 134 0.52 12.56 -44.93
C ASP A 134 0.56 13.39 -46.23
N LYS A 135 -0.61 13.67 -46.82
CA LYS A 135 -0.76 14.52 -48.01
C LYS A 135 -0.19 15.94 -47.79
N LEU A 136 0.06 16.34 -46.55
CA LEU A 136 0.60 17.64 -46.16
C LEU A 136 2.14 17.69 -46.08
N SER A 137 2.83 16.54 -46.03
CA SER A 137 4.30 16.51 -45.95
C SER A 137 4.96 16.68 -47.33
N GLY A 138 4.30 16.20 -48.39
CA GLY A 138 4.82 16.30 -49.76
C GLY A 138 4.91 17.73 -50.30
N THR A 139 3.95 18.60 -49.97
CA THR A 139 3.89 19.97 -50.52
C THR A 139 4.95 20.88 -49.91
N LYS A 140 5.18 20.79 -48.59
CA LYS A 140 6.25 21.53 -47.89
C LYS A 140 7.64 21.12 -48.41
N GLY A 141 7.86 19.83 -48.64
CA GLY A 141 9.14 19.32 -49.17
C GLY A 141 9.43 19.73 -50.62
N VAL A 142 8.40 19.91 -51.46
CA VAL A 142 8.56 20.41 -52.84
C VAL A 142 8.91 21.90 -52.85
N LEU A 143 8.26 22.70 -52.00
CA LEU A 143 8.57 24.13 -51.87
C LEU A 143 10.00 24.36 -51.39
N GLU A 144 10.45 23.60 -50.38
CA GLU A 144 11.81 23.74 -49.83
C GLU A 144 12.89 23.39 -50.86
N ARG A 145 12.67 22.36 -51.68
CA ARG A 145 13.60 22.00 -52.77
C ARG A 145 13.64 23.06 -53.86
N ALA A 146 12.49 23.60 -54.25
CA ALA A 146 12.42 24.69 -55.24
C ALA A 146 13.10 25.97 -54.70
N ALA A 147 12.96 26.27 -53.41
CA ALA A 147 13.63 27.39 -52.76
C ALA A 147 15.16 27.23 -52.78
N LYS A 148 15.66 26.05 -52.37
CA LYS A 148 17.10 25.73 -52.38
C LYS A 148 17.68 25.78 -53.80
N LYS A 149 16.96 25.23 -54.79
CA LYS A 149 17.38 25.24 -56.19
C LYS A 149 17.45 26.66 -56.76
N ALA A 150 16.45 27.50 -56.50
CA ALA A 150 16.46 28.91 -56.93
C ALA A 150 17.58 29.72 -56.26
N ALA A 151 17.86 29.46 -54.97
CA ALA A 151 18.95 30.11 -54.25
C ALA A 151 20.34 29.69 -54.75
N GLN A 152 20.49 28.43 -55.17
CA GLN A 152 21.75 27.89 -55.68
C GLN A 152 22.01 28.25 -57.15
N SER A 153 21.00 28.21 -58.01
CA SER A 153 21.18 28.45 -59.44
C SER A 153 21.16 29.92 -59.83
N GLY A 154 20.50 30.77 -59.03
CA GLY A 154 20.31 32.20 -59.34
C GLY A 154 19.51 32.46 -60.63
N SER A 155 18.93 31.41 -61.24
CA SER A 155 18.24 31.50 -62.52
C SER A 155 16.80 32.00 -62.35
N ARG A 156 16.38 32.87 -63.28
CA ARG A 156 15.01 33.40 -63.33
C ARG A 156 13.96 32.29 -63.47
N THR A 157 14.27 31.20 -64.18
CA THR A 157 13.35 30.08 -64.38
C THR A 157 13.06 29.35 -63.08
N ASP A 158 14.10 29.04 -62.31
CA ASP A 158 13.97 28.32 -61.03
C ASP A 158 13.28 29.19 -59.97
N LEU A 159 13.50 30.52 -59.98
CA LEU A 159 12.76 31.46 -59.13
C LEU A 159 11.27 31.50 -59.48
N GLN A 160 10.91 31.42 -60.76
CA GLN A 160 9.50 31.34 -61.18
C GLN A 160 8.84 30.03 -60.74
N GLU A 161 9.54 28.90 -60.80
CA GLU A 161 9.06 27.61 -60.29
C GLU A 161 8.79 27.67 -58.78
N TYR A 162 9.72 28.24 -58.01
CA TYR A 162 9.54 28.46 -56.57
C TYR A 162 8.33 29.34 -56.26
N LEU A 163 8.18 30.48 -56.97
CA LEU A 163 7.04 31.38 -56.76
C LEU A 163 5.69 30.74 -57.15
N ARG A 164 5.66 29.88 -58.18
CA ARG A 164 4.47 29.10 -58.52
C ARG A 164 4.12 28.10 -57.42
N ALA A 165 5.09 27.32 -56.94
CA ALA A 165 4.90 26.37 -55.85
C ALA A 165 4.47 27.04 -54.53
N ARG A 166 4.94 28.27 -54.28
CA ARG A 166 4.53 29.08 -53.13
C ARG A 166 3.07 29.53 -53.22
N ARG A 167 2.58 29.88 -54.42
CA ARG A 167 1.18 30.30 -54.61
C ARG A 167 0.18 29.17 -54.46
N THR A 168 0.56 27.93 -54.78
CA THR A 168 -0.32 26.76 -54.61
C THR A 168 -0.47 26.31 -53.15
N LEU A 169 0.33 26.87 -52.24
CA LEU A 169 0.37 26.53 -50.82
C LEU A 169 -0.35 27.57 -49.92
N ILE A 170 -0.80 28.67 -50.51
CA ILE A 170 -1.63 29.72 -49.89
C ILE A 170 -3.07 29.49 -50.36
#